data_AF-A0A554J4P3-F1
#
_entry.id   AF-A0A554J4P3-F1
#
_cell.length_a   1.000
_cell.length_b   1.000
_cell.length_c   1.000
_cell.angle_alpha   90.00
_cell.angle_beta   90.00
_cell.angle_gamma   90.00
#
_symmetry.space_group_name_H-M   'P 1'
#
loop_
_entity.id
_entity.type
_entity.pdbx_description
1 polymer ?
#
loop_
_entity_poly.entity_id
_entity_poly.type
_entity_poly.pdbx_seq_one_letter_code
_entity_poly.pdbx_strand_id
1 'polypeptide(L)'
;MVAEVSMGEAPLYGSKEQALAAPGEIYQHYKGGVYRLVHKGVRHSESLETGVVYEHLWPHAHGFWYRPESIFFGTVESGESRFQLVKEH
;
A
#
# COMPACT_ATOMS: atom_id res chain seq x y z
N MET A 1 -8.80 -0.03 12.82
CA MET A 1 -8.16 -1.37 12.81
C MET A 1 -7.36 -1.52 11.52
N VAL A 2 -6.22 -2.20 11.56
CA VAL A 2 -5.48 -2.66 10.37
C VAL A 2 -5.79 -4.15 10.20
N ALA A 3 -6.24 -4.54 9.01
CA ALA A 3 -6.44 -5.94 8.66
C ALA A 3 -5.35 -6.33 7.64
N GLU A 4 -4.69 -7.46 7.88
CA GLU A 4 -3.64 -8.03 7.04
C GLU A 4 -4.07 -9.42 6.57
N VAL A 5 -3.88 -9.70 5.29
CA VAL A 5 -3.90 -11.06 4.73
C VAL A 5 -2.51 -11.34 4.17
N SER A 6 -1.72 -12.16 4.86
CA SER A 6 -0.38 -12.58 4.40
C SER A 6 -0.48 -13.74 3.42
N MET A 7 0.24 -13.68 2.30
CA MET A 7 0.24 -14.72 1.24
C MET A 7 1.54 -15.54 1.17
N GLY A 8 2.49 -15.30 2.06
CA GLY A 8 3.75 -16.05 2.17
C GLY A 8 4.75 -15.38 3.12
N GLU A 9 5.93 -15.97 3.30
CA GLU A 9 7.00 -15.41 4.16
C GLU A 9 7.97 -14.48 3.40
N ALA A 10 7.89 -14.47 2.06
CA ALA A 10 8.79 -13.72 1.19
C ALA A 10 8.06 -12.52 0.52
N PRO A 11 8.80 -11.48 0.10
CA PRO A 11 8.25 -10.44 -0.76
C PRO A 11 7.83 -11.00 -2.13
N LEU A 12 6.91 -10.30 -2.80
CA LEU A 12 6.44 -10.70 -4.13
C LEU A 12 7.51 -10.49 -5.21
N TYR A 13 8.33 -9.45 -5.05
CA TYR A 13 9.45 -9.14 -5.94
C TYR A 13 10.78 -9.28 -5.20
N GLY A 14 11.83 -9.69 -5.91
CA GLY A 14 13.15 -9.94 -5.32
C GLY A 14 13.96 -8.67 -5.03
N SER A 15 13.63 -7.55 -5.68
CA SER A 15 14.28 -6.26 -5.47
C SER A 15 13.29 -5.10 -5.50
N LYS A 16 13.73 -3.95 -4.96
CA LYS A 16 12.94 -2.71 -4.99
C LYS A 16 12.67 -2.24 -6.42
N GLU A 17 13.66 -2.33 -7.31
CA GLU A 17 13.56 -1.92 -8.71
C GLU A 17 12.50 -2.74 -9.45
N GLN A 18 12.46 -4.06 -9.20
CA GLN A 18 11.43 -4.94 -9.75
C GLN A 18 10.04 -4.55 -9.23
N ALA A 19 9.91 -4.26 -7.93
CA ALA A 19 8.64 -3.83 -7.34
C ALA A 19 8.16 -2.48 -7.89
N LEU A 20 9.07 -1.51 -8.10
CA LEU A 20 8.74 -0.21 -8.69
C LEU A 20 8.32 -0.33 -10.16
N ALA A 21 8.82 -1.34 -10.88
CA ALA A 21 8.47 -1.62 -12.26
C ALA A 21 7.17 -2.44 -12.42
N ALA A 22 6.61 -2.95 -11.32
CA ALA A 22 5.42 -3.80 -11.31
C ALA A 22 4.22 -3.16 -12.04
N PRO A 23 3.30 -3.94 -12.62
CA PRO A 23 2.10 -3.40 -13.26
C PRO A 23 1.10 -2.85 -12.23
N GLY A 24 0.39 -1.80 -12.62
CA GLY A 24 -0.60 -1.10 -11.80
C GLY A 24 -0.09 0.21 -11.20
N GLU A 25 -0.92 0.85 -10.37
CA GLU A 25 -0.55 2.05 -9.63
C GLU A 25 0.36 1.69 -8.44
N ILE A 26 1.59 2.20 -8.46
CA ILE A 26 2.61 1.88 -7.46
C ILE A 26 2.82 3.08 -6.53
N TYR A 27 2.81 2.78 -5.24
CA TYR A 27 3.06 3.73 -4.17
C TYR A 27 4.29 3.30 -3.36
N GLN A 28 5.13 4.26 -2.99
CA GLN A 28 6.24 4.06 -2.08
C GLN A 28 5.90 4.68 -0.72
N HIS A 29 5.97 3.89 0.34
CA HIS A 29 5.82 4.39 1.69
C HIS A 29 7.06 5.20 2.10
N TYR A 30 6.91 6.23 2.95
CA TYR A 30 8.03 7.05 3.41
C TYR A 30 9.15 6.23 4.09
N LYS A 31 8.81 5.06 4.67
CA LYS A 31 9.80 4.10 5.22
C LYS A 31 10.50 3.21 4.18
N GLY A 32 10.22 3.38 2.89
CA GLY A 32 10.91 2.68 1.80
C GLY A 32 10.20 1.46 1.21
N GLY A 33 9.13 0.95 1.84
CA GLY A 33 8.35 -0.17 1.30
C GLY A 33 7.59 0.19 0.03
N VAL A 34 7.40 -0.77 -0.86
CA VAL A 34 6.72 -0.61 -2.16
C VAL A 34 5.40 -1.37 -2.15
N TYR A 35 4.36 -0.71 -2.63
CA TYR A 35 2.99 -1.18 -2.57
C TYR A 35 2.25 -0.92 -3.87
N ARG A 36 1.29 -1.78 -4.21
CA ARG A 36 0.37 -1.59 -5.32
C ARG A 36 -1.02 -1.27 -4.81
N LEU A 37 -1.65 -0.24 -5.36
CA LEU A 37 -3.07 0.03 -5.09
C LEU A 37 -3.93 -1.00 -5.82
N VAL A 38 -4.86 -1.64 -5.10
CA VAL A 38 -5.74 -2.68 -5.64
C VAL A 38 -7.16 -2.13 -5.79
N HIS A 39 -7.68 -1.52 -4.73
CA HIS A 39 -8.97 -0.85 -4.74
C HIS A 39 -8.91 0.46 -3.98
N LYS A 40 -9.60 1.47 -4.50
CA LYS A 40 -9.87 2.76 -3.86
C LYS A 40 -11.38 2.89 -3.64
N GLY A 41 -11.82 3.63 -2.64
CA GLY A 41 -13.24 3.83 -2.36
C GLY A 41 -13.93 2.65 -1.67
N VAL A 42 -13.18 1.74 -1.03
CA VAL A 42 -13.74 0.57 -0.33
C VAL A 42 -14.41 1.02 0.97
N ARG A 43 -15.62 0.54 1.24
CA ARG A 43 -16.38 0.90 2.45
C ARG A 43 -16.14 -0.13 3.55
N HIS A 44 -15.65 0.31 4.71
CA HIS A 44 -15.56 -0.54 5.90
C HIS A 44 -16.96 -0.76 6.47
N SER A 45 -17.38 -2.02 6.63
CA SER A 45 -18.77 -2.35 6.98
C SER A 45 -19.17 -1.90 8.38
N GLU A 46 -18.25 -1.95 9.35
CA GLU A 46 -18.55 -1.58 10.74
C GLU A 46 -18.52 -0.08 10.98
N SER A 47 -17.51 0.62 10.44
CA SER A 47 -17.31 2.06 10.70
C SER A 47 -17.87 2.96 9.60
N LEU A 48 -18.26 2.38 8.45
CA LEU A 48 -18.68 3.11 7.24
C LEU A 48 -17.62 4.09 6.72
N GLU A 49 -16.36 3.96 7.14
CA GLU A 49 -15.26 4.77 6.61
C GLU A 49 -14.89 4.31 5.20
N THR A 50 -14.39 5.25 4.40
CA THR A 50 -13.85 4.96 3.07
C THR A 50 -12.35 4.70 3.17
N GLY A 51 -11.88 3.63 2.55
CA GLY A 51 -10.50 3.20 2.57
C GLY A 51 -10.00 2.65 1.25
N VAL A 52 -8.72 2.29 1.26
CA VAL A 52 -8.03 1.60 0.18
C VAL A 52 -7.72 0.16 0.59
N VAL A 53 -7.69 -0.72 -0.40
CA VAL A 53 -7.02 -2.02 -0.32
C VAL A 53 -5.76 -1.95 -1.16
N TYR A 54 -4.63 -2.33 -0.58
CA TYR A 54 -3.33 -2.28 -1.24
C TYR A 54 -2.52 -3.54 -0.93
N GLU A 55 -1.60 -3.85 -1.84
CA GLU A 55 -0.78 -5.05 -1.84
C GLU A 55 0.67 -4.67 -1.54
N HIS A 56 1.30 -5.39 -0.62
CA HIS A 56 2.69 -5.18 -0.26
C HIS A 56 3.63 -5.97 -1.17
N LEU A 57 4.48 -5.27 -1.92
CA LEU A 57 5.31 -5.87 -2.95
C LEU A 57 6.72 -6.22 -2.46
N TRP A 58 7.32 -5.36 -1.63
CA TRP A 58 8.71 -5.43 -1.15
C TRP A 58 8.95 -4.45 0.02
N PRO A 59 9.81 -4.73 1.03
CA PRO A 59 10.76 -5.87 1.13
C PRO A 59 10.28 -7.06 1.96
N HIS A 60 9.23 -6.90 2.75
CA HIS A 60 8.73 -7.96 3.64
C HIS A 60 7.73 -8.87 2.93
N ALA A 61 7.23 -9.85 3.67
CA ALA A 61 6.17 -10.77 3.27
C ALA A 61 5.08 -10.10 2.43
N HIS A 62 4.75 -10.74 1.32
CA HIS A 62 3.65 -10.36 0.44
C HIS A 62 2.30 -10.50 1.17
N GLY A 63 1.42 -9.53 0.97
CA GLY A 63 0.09 -9.54 1.58
C GLY A 63 -0.75 -8.33 1.21
N PHE A 64 -2.04 -8.40 1.54
CA PHE A 64 -3.02 -7.34 1.30
C PHE A 64 -3.43 -6.67 2.60
N TRP A 65 -3.66 -5.36 2.50
CA TRP A 65 -3.94 -4.50 3.64
C TRP A 65 -5.09 -3.56 3.35
N TYR A 66 -5.93 -3.33 4.36
CA TYR A 66 -6.88 -2.22 4.36
C TYR A 66 -6.32 -1.02 5.13
N ARG A 67 -6.56 0.19 4.61
CA ARG A 67 -6.28 1.43 5.35
C ARG A 67 -7.26 2.54 4.96
N PRO A 68 -7.75 3.37 5.91
CA PRO A 68 -8.57 4.53 5.58
C PRO A 68 -7.88 5.47 4.60
N GLU A 69 -8.65 6.04 3.66
CA GLU A 69 -8.10 6.90 2.59
C GLU A 69 -7.43 8.15 3.18
N SER A 70 -8.06 8.75 4.19
CA SER A 70 -7.55 9.91 4.92
C SER A 70 -6.16 9.68 5.52
N ILE A 71 -5.84 8.43 5.84
CA ILE A 71 -4.53 8.05 6.39
C ILE A 71 -3.57 7.65 5.28
N PHE A 72 -4.03 6.90 4.27
CA PHE A 72 -3.18 6.44 3.17
C PHE A 72 -2.67 7.60 2.32
N PHE A 73 -3.56 8.50 1.88
CA PHE A 73 -3.23 9.69 1.11
C PHE A 73 -2.81 10.88 1.99
N GLY A 74 -2.71 10.68 3.31
CA GLY A 74 -2.27 11.71 4.25
C GLY A 74 -0.76 11.87 4.29
N THR A 75 -0.31 12.84 5.07
CA THR A 75 1.10 13.11 5.34
C THR A 75 1.55 12.54 6.69
N VAL A 76 2.86 12.47 6.89
CA VAL A 76 3.47 12.28 8.22
C VAL A 76 3.80 13.64 8.85
N GLU A 77 4.26 13.64 10.10
CA GLU A 77 4.56 14.88 10.86
C GLU A 77 5.62 15.75 10.18
N SER A 78 6.55 15.16 9.41
CA SER A 78 7.53 15.91 8.62
C SER A 78 6.94 16.64 7.41
N GLY A 79 5.66 16.44 7.10
CA GLY A 79 4.96 17.00 5.94
C GLY A 79 5.07 16.14 4.67
N GLU A 80 5.88 15.08 4.68
CA GLU A 80 6.00 14.16 3.55
C GLU A 80 4.73 13.31 3.36
N SER A 81 4.41 12.97 2.11
CA SER A 81 3.35 12.00 1.79
C SER A 81 3.64 10.66 2.45
N ARG A 82 2.65 10.09 3.15
CA ARG A 82 2.83 8.76 3.77
C ARG A 82 3.08 7.68 2.73
N PHE A 83 2.31 7.73 1.65
CA PHE A 83 2.45 6.89 0.45
C PHE A 83 2.54 7.81 -0.76
N GLN A 84 3.72 7.88 -1.36
CA GLN A 84 3.98 8.67 -2.56
C GLN A 84 3.65 7.83 -3.80
N LEU A 85 2.80 8.33 -4.69
CA LEU A 85 2.60 7.72 -6.01
C LEU A 85 3.91 7.85 -6.81
N VAL A 86 4.41 6.70 -7.30
CA VAL A 86 5.68 6.61 -8.06
C VAL A 86 5.48 6.08 -9.48
N LYS A 87 4.34 5.43 -9.75
CA LYS A 87 3.96 4.98 -11.10
C LYS A 87 2.44 4.96 -11.22
N GLU A 88 1.92 5.55 -12.28
CA GLU A 88 0.52 5.46 -12.69
C GLU A 88 0.31 4.24 -13.60
N HIS A 89 -0.95 3.82 -13.74
CA HIS A 89 -1.35 2.69 -14.59
C HIS A 89 -1.03 2.94 -16.07
#